data_AF-A0A292Q4Q8-F1
#
_entry.id   AF-A0A292Q4Q8-F1
#
_cell.length_a   1.000
_cell.length_b   1.000
_cell.length_c   1.000
_cell.angle_alpha   90.00
_cell.angle_beta   90.00
_cell.angle_gamma   90.00
#
_symmetry.space_group_name_H-M   'P 1'
#
loop_
_entity.id
_entity.type
_entity.pdbx_description
1 polymer ?
#
loop_
_entity_poly.entity_id
_entity_poly.type
_entity_poly.pdbx_seq_one_letter_code
_entity_poly.pdbx_strand_id
1 'polypeptide(L)'
;MASVTPKASWFKITLIRSGIGMTERQNGVLKALGLRHRMKTVYHPVSPDTAGMIMKVKELLAVSEVDKPLTPAEIHAKRQPPKGYYVEEPGALRNIESS
;
A
#
# COMPACT_ATOMS: atom_id res chain seq x y z
N MET A 1 11.25 -18.34 -29.45
CA MET A 1 10.37 -18.25 -28.26
C MET A 1 10.94 -17.18 -27.37
N ALA A 2 10.26 -16.04 -27.24
CA ALA A 2 10.71 -14.99 -26.33
C ALA A 2 10.63 -15.51 -24.89
N SER A 3 11.77 -15.56 -24.20
CA SER A 3 11.82 -15.90 -22.79
C SER A 3 11.11 -14.79 -22.00
N VAL A 4 9.91 -15.05 -21.50
CA VAL A 4 9.27 -14.19 -20.51
C VAL A 4 10.07 -14.35 -19.22
N THR A 5 11.00 -13.44 -18.95
CA THR A 5 11.64 -13.35 -17.65
C THR A 5 10.54 -13.09 -16.62
N PRO A 6 10.37 -13.94 -15.59
CA PRO A 6 9.35 -13.71 -14.59
C PRO A 6 9.70 -12.42 -13.84
N LYS A 7 8.91 -11.38 -14.07
CA LYS A 7 9.01 -10.13 -13.34
C LYS A 7 8.59 -10.42 -11.90
N ALA A 8 9.43 -10.06 -10.93
CA ALA A 8 9.04 -10.15 -9.53
C ALA A 8 7.79 -9.28 -9.32
N SER A 9 6.67 -9.92 -9.03
CA SER A 9 5.38 -9.26 -8.85
C SER A 9 4.87 -9.45 -7.43
N TRP A 10 4.04 -8.49 -7.01
CA TRP A 10 3.53 -8.38 -5.67
C TRP A 10 2.01 -8.22 -5.70
N PHE A 11 1.32 -8.86 -4.76
CA PHE A 11 -0.08 -8.57 -4.50
C PHE A 11 -0.20 -7.33 -3.62
N LYS A 12 -0.84 -6.29 -4.14
CA LYS A 12 -1.38 -5.18 -3.35
C LYS A 12 -2.75 -5.59 -2.83
N ILE A 13 -2.82 -5.90 -1.54
CA ILE A 13 -4.03 -6.41 -0.90
C ILE A 13 -4.60 -5.35 0.02
N THR A 14 -5.87 -4.98 -0.15
CA THR A 14 -6.56 -4.01 0.71
C THR A 14 -7.81 -4.63 1.31
N LEU A 15 -7.97 -4.51 2.64
CA LEU A 15 -9.19 -4.98 3.33
C LEU A 15 -10.33 -3.98 3.15
N ILE A 16 -11.29 -4.26 2.28
CA ILE A 16 -12.40 -3.35 1.97
C ILE A 16 -13.62 -3.57 2.88
N ARG A 17 -13.88 -4.82 3.28
CA ARG A 17 -14.95 -5.21 4.21
C ARG A 17 -14.36 -5.72 5.53
N SER A 18 -15.04 -5.52 6.65
CA SER A 18 -14.55 -6.03 7.96
C SER A 18 -14.70 -7.54 8.05
N GLY A 19 -13.87 -8.17 8.89
CA GLY A 19 -14.00 -9.59 9.26
C GLY A 19 -15.02 -9.85 10.39
N ILE A 20 -15.87 -8.86 10.73
CA ILE A 20 -16.88 -9.02 11.78
C ILE A 20 -17.92 -10.04 11.30
N GLY A 21 -18.28 -10.98 12.19
CA GLY A 21 -19.21 -12.07 11.86
C GLY A 21 -18.60 -13.17 10.98
N MET A 22 -17.32 -13.08 10.64
CA MET A 22 -16.61 -14.16 9.93
C MET A 22 -16.15 -15.25 10.90
N THR A 23 -15.89 -16.43 10.36
CA THR A 23 -15.34 -17.55 11.14
C THR A 23 -13.97 -17.21 11.72
N GLU A 24 -13.59 -17.86 12.83
CA GLU A 24 -12.26 -17.69 13.43
C GLU A 24 -11.14 -18.01 12.42
N ARG A 25 -11.36 -19.01 11.56
CA ARG A 25 -10.41 -19.39 10.51
C ARG A 25 -10.17 -18.27 9.50
N GLN A 26 -11.23 -17.61 9.03
CA GLN A 26 -11.12 -16.48 8.10
C GLN A 26 -10.44 -15.28 8.79
N ASN A 27 -10.81 -15.00 10.05
CA ASN A 27 -10.16 -13.96 10.84
C ASN A 27 -8.67 -14.27 11.11
N GLY A 28 -8.31 -15.54 11.26
CA GLY A 28 -6.92 -16.00 11.34
C GLY A 28 -6.15 -15.72 10.06
N VAL A 29 -6.74 -15.97 8.89
CA VAL A 29 -6.13 -15.64 7.58
C VAL A 29 -5.90 -14.13 7.43
N LEU A 30 -6.89 -13.30 7.80
CA LEU A 30 -6.73 -11.84 7.78
C LEU A 30 -5.58 -11.37 8.69
N LYS A 31 -5.48 -11.94 9.90
CA LYS A 31 -4.37 -11.66 10.82
C LYS A 31 -3.02 -12.08 10.24
N ALA A 32 -2.93 -13.25 9.63
CA ALA A 32 -1.71 -13.76 8.99
C ALA A 32 -1.26 -12.89 7.81
N LEU A 33 -2.19 -12.39 7.00
CA LEU A 33 -1.91 -11.42 5.94
C LEU A 33 -1.52 -10.03 6.48
N GLY A 34 -1.71 -9.74 7.78
CA GLY A 34 -1.40 -8.46 8.41
C GLY A 34 -2.53 -7.42 8.33
N LEU A 35 -3.75 -7.85 8.00
CA LEU A 35 -4.93 -7.01 7.80
C LEU A 35 -5.78 -6.95 9.07
N ARG A 36 -5.45 -6.00 9.96
CA ARG A 36 -6.18 -5.79 11.23
C ARG A 36 -7.36 -4.82 11.13
N HIS A 37 -7.23 -3.78 10.31
CA HIS A 37 -8.24 -2.72 10.17
C HIS A 37 -8.64 -2.55 8.71
N ARG A 38 -9.89 -2.09 8.48
CA ARG A 38 -10.38 -1.77 7.13
C ARG A 38 -9.53 -0.68 6.48
N MET A 39 -9.51 -0.67 5.14
CA MET A 39 -8.74 0.25 4.30
C MET A 39 -7.22 0.19 4.50
N LYS A 40 -6.73 -0.78 5.27
CA LYS A 40 -5.30 -1.08 5.35
C LYS A 40 -4.89 -1.84 4.10
N THR A 41 -3.79 -1.40 3.49
CA THR A 41 -3.14 -2.06 2.37
C THR A 41 -1.86 -2.74 2.85
N VAL A 42 -1.63 -3.97 2.42
CA VAL A 42 -0.39 -4.72 2.62
C VAL A 42 0.12 -5.21 1.27
N TYR A 43 1.42 -5.45 1.18
CA TYR A 43 2.06 -6.00 -0.01
C TYR A 43 2.71 -7.32 0.34
N HIS A 44 2.41 -8.36 -0.45
CA HIS A 44 3.00 -9.69 -0.33
C HIS A 44 3.54 -10.13 -1.69
N PRO A 45 4.66 -10.88 -1.75
CA PRO A 45 5.16 -11.42 -3.01
C PRO A 45 4.12 -12.37 -3.62
N VAL A 46 4.05 -12.42 -4.94
CA VAL A 46 3.17 -13.38 -5.64
C VAL A 46 3.71 -14.78 -5.41
N SER A 47 2.96 -15.56 -4.63
CA SER A 47 3.22 -16.97 -4.36
C SER A 47 1.90 -17.75 -4.29
N PRO A 48 1.91 -19.07 -4.58
CA PRO A 48 0.72 -19.92 -4.44
C PRO A 48 0.12 -19.87 -3.02
N ASP A 49 0.96 -19.78 -1.99
CA ASP A 49 0.52 -19.72 -0.60
C ASP A 49 -0.23 -18.43 -0.30
N THR A 50 0.30 -17.28 -0.74
CA THR A 50 -0.38 -15.99 -0.61
C THR A 50 -1.68 -15.98 -1.41
N ALA A 51 -1.67 -16.52 -2.62
CA ALA A 51 -2.88 -16.63 -3.44
C ALA A 51 -3.95 -17.50 -2.77
N GLY A 52 -3.57 -18.64 -2.18
CA GLY A 52 -4.46 -19.51 -1.44
C GLY A 52 -5.05 -18.85 -0.19
N MET A 53 -4.27 -18.02 0.51
CA MET A 53 -4.78 -17.19 1.61
C MET A 53 -5.79 -16.14 1.12
N ILE A 54 -5.46 -15.42 0.05
CA ILE A 54 -6.36 -14.43 -0.56
C ILE A 54 -7.69 -15.08 -0.94
N MET A 55 -7.67 -16.24 -1.60
CA MET A 55 -8.87 -16.93 -2.08
C MET A 55 -9.82 -17.33 -0.96
N LYS A 56 -9.32 -17.62 0.25
CA LYS A 56 -10.16 -17.96 1.43
C LYS A 56 -10.98 -16.78 1.96
N VAL A 57 -10.59 -15.54 1.63
CA VAL A 57 -11.21 -14.31 2.11
C VAL A 57 -11.44 -13.31 0.97
N LYS A 58 -11.56 -13.79 -0.28
CA LYS A 58 -11.58 -12.97 -1.51
C LYS A 58 -12.71 -11.96 -1.52
N GLU A 59 -13.82 -12.24 -0.83
CA GLU A 59 -14.96 -11.35 -0.72
C GLU A 59 -14.62 -10.11 0.11
N LEU A 60 -13.67 -10.19 1.05
CA LEU A 60 -13.33 -9.09 1.95
C LEU A 60 -12.26 -8.16 1.38
N LEU A 61 -11.58 -8.58 0.30
CA LEU A 61 -10.36 -7.97 -0.19
C LEU A 61 -10.54 -7.33 -1.57
N ALA A 62 -9.81 -6.25 -1.79
CA ALA A 62 -9.48 -5.77 -3.13
C ALA A 62 -8.00 -6.09 -3.40
N VAL A 63 -7.72 -6.77 -4.52
CA VAL A 63 -6.39 -7.24 -4.87
C VAL A 63 -6.02 -6.75 -6.26
N SER A 64 -4.81 -6.22 -6.40
CA SER A 64 -4.20 -5.93 -7.70
C SER A 64 -2.75 -6.39 -7.70
N GLU A 65 -2.23 -6.76 -8.86
CA GLU A 65 -0.81 -7.05 -9.04
C GLU A 65 -0.02 -5.75 -9.26
N VAL A 66 1.17 -5.65 -8.65
CA VAL A 66 2.08 -4.51 -8.80
C VAL A 66 3.52 -5.01 -8.91
N ASP A 67 4.36 -4.23 -9.58
CA ASP A 67 5.77 -4.59 -9.78
C ASP A 67 6.61 -4.50 -8.51
N LYS A 68 6.28 -3.55 -7.62
CA LYS A 68 7.04 -3.26 -6.42
C LYS A 68 6.11 -2.97 -5.24
N PRO A 69 6.47 -3.41 -4.03
CA PRO A 69 5.76 -3.02 -2.82
C PRO A 69 6.06 -1.55 -2.51
N LEU A 70 5.10 -0.84 -1.91
CA LEU A 70 5.33 0.50 -1.38
C LEU A 70 5.67 0.43 0.10
N THR A 71 6.65 1.22 0.52
CA THR A 71 6.98 1.37 1.94
C THR A 71 5.94 2.26 2.65
N PRO A 72 5.78 2.16 3.98
CA PRO A 72 4.87 3.04 4.73
C PRO A 72 5.14 4.54 4.50
N ALA A 73 6.40 4.94 4.38
CA ALA A 73 6.81 6.31 4.10
C ALA A 73 6.34 6.78 2.71
N GLU A 74 6.51 5.96 1.68
CA GLU A 74 6.04 6.25 0.32
C GLU A 74 4.51 6.32 0.25
N ILE A 75 3.81 5.42 0.96
CA ILE A 75 2.34 5.45 1.05
C ILE A 75 1.90 6.76 1.71
N HIS A 76 2.57 7.18 2.78
CA HIS A 76 2.26 8.42 3.46
C HIS A 76 2.51 9.63 2.55
N ALA A 77 3.66 9.70 1.90
CA ALA A 77 4.00 10.76 0.95
C ALA A 77 2.98 10.86 -0.19
N LYS A 78 2.55 9.73 -0.78
CA LYS A 78 1.51 9.71 -1.82
C LYS A 78 0.14 10.21 -1.34
N ARG A 79 -0.13 10.16 -0.04
CA ARG A 79 -1.39 10.65 0.56
C ARG A 79 -1.29 12.10 1.00
N GLN A 80 -0.09 12.67 1.11
CA GLN A 80 0.07 14.05 1.51
C GLN A 80 -0.36 14.98 0.37
N PRO A 81 -1.29 15.91 0.61
CA PRO A 81 -1.58 16.96 -0.35
C PRO A 81 -0.37 17.90 -0.50
N PRO A 82 -0.23 18.59 -1.64
CA PRO A 82 0.80 19.61 -1.78
C PRO A 82 0.62 20.69 -0.70
N LYS A 83 1.74 21.20 -0.18
CA LYS A 83 1.70 22.30 0.79
C LYS A 83 1.14 23.53 0.09
N GLY A 84 0.08 24.11 0.65
CA GLY A 84 -0.54 25.34 0.14
C GLY A 84 0.19 26.63 0.52
N TYR A 85 1.41 26.51 1.07
CA TYR A 85 2.24 27.63 1.51
C TYR A 85 3.71 27.29 1.27
N TYR A 86 4.53 28.31 1.11
CA TYR A 86 5.97 28.22 1.18
C TYR A 86 6.45 29.07 2.37
N VAL A 87 7.54 28.65 3.01
CA VAL A 87 8.15 29.41 4.11
C VAL A 87 9.25 30.26 3.50
N GLU A 88 9.11 31.58 3.58
CA GLU A 88 10.16 32.51 3.17
C GLU A 88 11.31 32.49 4.19
N GLU A 89 12.55 32.50 3.71
CA GLU A 89 13.70 32.68 4.60
C GLU A 89 13.74 34.15 5.09
N PRO A 90 13.92 34.42 6.40
CA PRO A 90 13.85 35.76 6.98
C PRO A 90 14.91 36.79 6.49
N GLY A 91 15.64 36.53 5.41
CA GLY A 91 16.72 37.39 4.91
C GLY A 91 16.76 37.60 3.40
N ALA A 92 15.91 36.95 2.60
CA ALA A 92 16.02 36.99 1.13
C ALA A 92 15.73 38.36 0.50
N LEU A 93 14.95 39.22 1.18
CA LEU A 93 14.55 40.54 0.66
C LEU A 93 15.64 41.62 0.81
N ARG A 94 16.72 41.39 1.56
CA ARG A 94 17.75 42.44 1.79
C ARG A 94 18.77 42.58 0.66
N ASN A 95 18.83 41.62 -0.27
CA ASN A 95 19.87 41.58 -1.31
C ASN A 95 19.39 42.05 -2.70
N ILE A 96 18.11 42.40 -2.86
CA ILE A 96 17.53 42.77 -4.17
C ILE A 96 17.60 44.29 -4.40
N GLU A 97 17.72 45.11 -3.36
CA GLU A 97 17.75 46.58 -3.46
C GLU A 97 19.18 47.18 -3.63
N SER A 98 20.21 46.34 -3.80
CA SER A 98 21.62 46.77 -3.85
C SER A 98 22.30 46.60 -5.22
N SER A 99 21.54 46.56 -6.32
CA SER A 99 22.08 46.46 -7.70
C SER A 99 21.48 47.49 -8.63
#